data_AF-A0AAU5MDR3-F1
#
_entry.id   AF-A0AAU5MDR3-F1
#
_cell.length_a   1.000
_cell.length_b   1.000
_cell.length_c   1.000
_cell.angle_alpha   90.00
_cell.angle_beta   90.00
_cell.angle_gamma   90.00
#
_symmetry.space_group_name_H-M   'P 1'
#
loop_
_entity.id
_entity.type
_entity.pdbx_description
1 polymer ?
#
loop_
_entity_poly.entity_id
_entity_poly.type
_entity_poly.pdbx_seq_one_letter_code
_entity_poly.pdbx_strand_id
1 'polypeptide(L)'
;MRTMRRTAALLGAAVLMAGFGAATATAAGPKTANPKIQSICSLDLGSITADGNYVDQVVSAASPPAATERRVGPKIAEAGETRASATWEFKPEPEGGSSDSGYALYGDTLYSTVINNVPGGPWWGRGLAMTDMNAYTSIARAAYPKGDAPTRQYFYAMRDDGTLVRWKRDDQGFHPLGTFAGFSAVKAMTLISTTSTYDTFLATTKAGALYTIHIPTSSPLTPVVKVVRSSTWQGFEAIVAEKCGTQGTLLAAIDRDSGSAYLYAVGHANGTATVIQSLGKVPGTYNDPVYFLRTSQAGTPLNGE
;
A
#
# COMPACT_ATOMS: atom_id res chain seq x y z
N MET A 1 -13.26 58.73 21.13
CA MET A 1 -12.38 59.62 21.92
C MET A 1 -11.05 58.93 22.16
N ARG A 2 -9.97 59.70 22.04
CA ARG A 2 -8.55 59.43 22.39
C ARG A 2 -7.75 58.44 21.52
N THR A 3 -7.20 59.04 20.47
CA THR A 3 -5.84 58.86 19.93
C THR A 3 -4.74 59.08 20.99
N MET A 4 -3.63 58.32 20.86
CA MET A 4 -2.20 58.68 21.11
C MET A 4 -1.40 57.37 20.99
N ARG A 5 -0.57 57.05 19.98
CA ARG A 5 0.58 57.69 19.29
C ARG A 5 1.84 57.86 20.18
N ARG A 6 2.94 57.28 19.67
CA ARG A 6 4.38 57.62 19.85
C ARG A 6 5.04 57.03 21.14
N THR A 7 6.30 56.57 21.18
CA THR A 7 7.50 56.83 20.36
C THR A 7 8.67 55.91 20.78
N ALA A 8 9.61 55.67 19.84
CA ALA A 8 11.08 55.68 19.94
C ALA A 8 11.79 54.99 21.14
N ALA A 9 12.60 53.95 20.93
CA ALA A 9 13.98 53.91 20.39
C ALA A 9 15.08 54.40 21.36
N LEU A 10 15.95 53.48 21.79
CA LEU A 10 17.32 53.66 22.30
C LEU A 10 18.08 52.33 22.02
N LEU A 11 18.98 52.25 21.03
CA LEU A 11 20.43 52.54 21.06
C LEU A 11 21.24 51.73 22.11
N GLY A 12 22.14 50.88 21.59
CA GLY A 12 23.51 50.76 22.10
C GLY A 12 23.86 49.48 22.89
N ALA A 13 24.62 48.58 22.26
CA ALA A 13 26.01 48.28 22.62
C ALA A 13 26.46 46.97 21.97
N ALA A 14 27.40 47.06 21.04
CA ALA A 14 28.20 45.93 20.59
C ALA A 14 29.26 45.64 21.64
N VAL A 15 29.33 44.39 22.10
CA VAL A 15 30.51 43.84 22.78
C VAL A 15 30.91 42.60 21.99
N LEU A 16 32.00 42.71 21.22
CA LEU A 16 32.77 41.57 20.76
C LEU A 16 33.57 41.04 21.95
N MET A 17 33.26 39.82 22.38
CA MET A 17 34.15 39.02 23.21
C MET A 17 34.38 37.70 22.48
N ALA A 18 35.57 37.57 21.89
CA ALA A 18 36.10 36.30 21.44
C ALA A 18 36.48 35.45 22.67
N GLY A 19 35.90 34.27 22.78
CA GLY A 19 36.24 33.27 23.79
C GLY A 19 36.19 31.88 23.18
N PHE A 20 37.36 31.29 22.99
CA PHE A 20 37.53 29.87 22.71
C PHE A 20 37.23 29.07 23.99
N GLY A 21 36.39 28.02 23.89
CA GLY A 21 36.40 26.92 24.85
C GLY A 21 35.05 26.33 25.24
N ALA A 22 35.04 24.99 25.25
CA ALA A 22 34.06 24.06 25.83
C ALA A 22 32.74 23.83 25.07
N ALA A 23 32.68 22.65 24.45
CA ALA A 23 31.47 22.00 23.99
C ALA A 23 30.47 21.81 25.14
N THR A 24 29.27 22.38 24.98
CA THR A 24 28.08 21.99 25.72
C THR A 24 27.04 21.51 24.71
N ALA A 25 26.65 20.24 24.86
CA ALA A 25 25.59 19.63 24.07
C ALA A 25 24.25 20.29 24.44
N THR A 26 23.79 21.23 23.61
CA THR A 26 22.40 21.68 23.65
C THR A 26 21.50 20.63 23.03
N ALA A 27 20.57 20.15 23.85
CA ALA A 27 19.49 19.24 23.48
C ALA A 27 18.78 19.69 22.20
N ALA A 28 18.57 18.73 21.29
CA ALA A 28 17.76 18.91 20.10
C ALA A 28 16.30 19.17 20.52
N GLY A 29 15.81 20.38 20.25
CA GLY A 29 14.38 20.68 20.28
C GLY A 29 13.60 19.87 19.24
N PRO A 30 12.26 19.79 19.36
CA PRO A 30 11.44 18.96 18.50
C PRO A 30 11.60 19.40 17.03
N LYS A 31 12.03 18.46 16.18
CA LYS A 31 12.10 18.66 14.74
C LYS A 31 10.68 18.85 14.20
N THR A 32 10.32 20.11 13.94
CA THR A 32 9.22 20.48 13.06
C THR A 32 9.47 19.83 11.69
N ALA A 33 8.51 19.02 11.23
CA ALA A 33 8.57 18.37 9.93
C ALA A 33 8.77 19.42 8.83
N ASN A 34 9.81 19.25 8.00
CA ASN A 34 10.13 20.15 6.90
C ASN A 34 9.23 19.83 5.69
N PRO A 35 8.35 20.74 5.24
CA PRO A 35 7.53 20.53 4.06
C PRO A 35 8.32 20.98 2.83
N LYS A 36 9.22 20.12 2.33
CA LYS A 36 9.84 20.20 0.99
C LYS A 36 10.74 18.98 0.75
N ILE A 37 10.13 17.80 0.65
CA ILE A 37 10.70 16.72 -0.16
C ILE A 37 9.90 16.74 -1.45
N GLN A 38 10.52 17.13 -2.56
CA GLN A 38 10.10 16.65 -3.87
C GLN A 38 10.20 15.11 -3.76
N SER A 39 9.08 14.46 -3.45
CA SER A 39 9.09 13.24 -2.62
C SER A 39 9.84 12.10 -3.28
N ILE A 40 10.87 11.58 -2.61
CA ILE A 40 11.33 10.21 -2.84
C ILE A 40 10.09 9.32 -2.82
N CYS A 41 9.88 8.51 -3.86
CA CYS A 41 8.73 7.61 -3.88
C CYS A 41 8.74 6.72 -2.64
N SER A 42 7.60 6.63 -1.97
CA SER A 42 7.40 5.81 -0.80
C SER A 42 6.15 4.97 -0.95
N LEU A 43 6.14 3.84 -0.26
CA LEU A 43 5.03 2.91 -0.18
C LEU A 43 4.74 2.71 1.31
N ASP A 44 3.48 2.88 1.70
CA ASP A 44 3.03 2.55 3.05
C ASP A 44 2.61 1.07 3.05
N LEU A 45 3.48 0.25 3.62
CA LEU A 45 3.39 -1.19 3.63
C LEU A 45 2.61 -1.63 4.86
N GLY A 46 1.39 -2.11 4.64
CA GLY A 46 0.61 -2.77 5.66
C GLY A 46 0.91 -4.26 5.70
N SER A 47 0.81 -4.86 6.89
CA SER A 47 0.85 -6.31 7.06
C SER A 47 -0.03 -6.76 8.23
N ILE A 48 -0.34 -8.06 8.22
CA ILE A 48 -0.91 -8.75 9.39
C ILE A 48 0.06 -9.85 9.77
N THR A 49 0.57 -9.79 11.01
CA THR A 49 1.58 -10.73 11.51
C THR A 49 0.99 -12.13 11.67
N ALA A 50 1.86 -13.14 11.86
CA ALA A 50 1.41 -14.51 12.15
C ALA A 50 0.52 -14.59 13.41
N ASP A 51 0.78 -13.73 14.41
CA ASP A 51 -0.04 -13.60 15.62
C ASP A 51 -1.33 -12.77 15.44
N GLY A 52 -1.56 -12.24 14.24
CA GLY A 52 -2.77 -11.47 13.89
C GLY A 52 -2.72 -9.98 14.26
N ASN A 53 -1.54 -9.40 14.54
CA ASN A 53 -1.39 -7.96 14.75
C ASN A 53 -1.39 -7.22 13.42
N TYR A 54 -2.15 -6.12 13.35
CA TYR A 54 -1.98 -5.14 12.29
C TYR A 54 -0.62 -4.45 12.43
N VAL A 55 0.09 -4.27 11.34
CA VAL A 55 1.34 -3.52 11.31
C VAL A 55 1.36 -2.62 10.09
N ASP A 56 1.94 -1.44 10.24
CA ASP A 56 2.24 -0.55 9.12
C ASP A 56 3.69 -0.04 9.21
N GLN A 57 4.26 0.22 8.03
CA GLN A 57 5.64 0.70 7.89
C GLN A 57 5.77 1.46 6.56
N VAL A 58 6.39 2.63 6.59
CA VAL A 58 6.72 3.34 5.35
C VAL A 58 8.07 2.86 4.84
N VAL A 59 8.11 2.38 3.60
CA VAL A 59 9.33 2.06 2.86
C VAL A 59 9.54 3.09 1.75
N SER A 60 10.78 3.48 1.50
CA SER A 60 11.10 4.56 0.55
C SER A 60 12.24 4.20 -0.39
N ALA A 61 12.13 4.69 -1.62
CA ALA A 61 13.09 4.54 -2.71
C ALA A 61 14.38 5.39 -2.52
N ALA A 62 14.82 5.59 -1.28
CA ALA A 62 16.10 6.21 -1.00
C ALA A 62 17.26 5.38 -1.58
N SER A 63 18.48 5.93 -1.59
CA SER A 63 19.68 5.22 -2.03
C SER A 63 20.69 5.19 -0.88
N PRO A 64 20.79 4.07 -0.12
CA PRO A 64 20.01 2.83 -0.24
C PRO A 64 18.55 2.98 0.22
N PRO A 65 17.65 2.02 -0.12
CA PRO A 65 16.28 2.01 0.37
C PRO A 65 16.21 2.14 1.90
N ALA A 66 15.21 2.86 2.38
CA ALA A 66 15.01 3.09 3.80
C ALA A 66 13.61 2.66 4.22
N ALA A 67 13.48 2.23 5.48
CA ALA A 67 12.22 1.89 6.10
C ALA A 67 12.10 2.60 7.45
N THR A 68 10.89 3.04 7.80
CA THR A 68 10.61 3.55 9.15
C THR A 68 10.61 2.42 10.17
N GLU A 69 10.53 2.76 11.45
CA GLU A 69 10.14 1.79 12.46
C GLU A 69 8.77 1.19 12.12
N ARG A 70 8.60 -0.11 12.39
CA ARG A 70 7.31 -0.79 12.25
C ARG A 70 6.39 -0.32 13.37
N ARG A 71 5.19 0.15 13.02
CA ARG A 71 4.15 0.48 14.00
C ARG A 71 3.26 -0.73 14.18
N VAL A 72 3.25 -1.29 15.39
CA VAL A 72 2.40 -2.44 15.73
C VAL A 72 1.09 -1.92 16.30
N GLY A 73 0.01 -2.19 15.57
CA GLY A 73 -1.36 -1.90 15.95
C GLY A 73 -2.00 -3.04 16.75
N PRO A 74 -3.34 -3.02 16.88
CA PRO A 74 -4.06 -4.04 17.64
C PRO A 74 -3.96 -5.44 17.01
N LYS A 75 -4.14 -6.47 17.84
CA LYS A 75 -4.42 -7.83 17.40
C LYS A 75 -5.82 -7.87 16.81
N ILE A 76 -5.90 -7.83 15.48
CA ILE A 76 -7.17 -7.81 14.73
C ILE A 76 -7.59 -9.20 14.28
N ALA A 77 -6.78 -10.23 14.50
CA ALA A 77 -7.01 -11.62 14.10
C ALA A 77 -6.43 -12.63 15.06
N GLU A 78 -6.95 -13.85 15.04
CA GLU A 78 -6.30 -14.97 15.69
C GLU A 78 -5.04 -15.40 14.94
N ALA A 79 -4.15 -16.08 15.66
CA ALA A 79 -2.89 -16.53 15.08
C ALA A 79 -3.15 -17.46 13.88
N GLY A 80 -2.55 -17.15 12.73
CA GLY A 80 -2.72 -17.90 11.48
C GLY A 80 -4.08 -17.78 10.80
N GLU A 81 -5.00 -16.94 11.31
CA GLU A 81 -6.34 -16.80 10.75
C GLU A 81 -6.32 -16.05 9.41
N THR A 82 -5.48 -15.02 9.27
CA THR A 82 -5.43 -14.18 8.07
C THR A 82 -4.72 -14.88 6.92
N ARG A 83 -5.38 -14.94 5.76
CA ARG A 83 -4.87 -15.63 4.55
C ARG A 83 -4.49 -14.70 3.40
N ALA A 84 -5.20 -13.58 3.25
CA ALA A 84 -4.92 -12.58 2.22
C ALA A 84 -5.55 -11.23 2.61
N SER A 85 -5.06 -10.14 2.04
CA SER A 85 -5.67 -8.82 2.21
C SER A 85 -5.61 -8.01 0.92
N ALA A 86 -6.65 -7.19 0.68
CA ALA A 86 -6.64 -6.18 -0.36
C ALA A 86 -5.96 -4.90 0.14
N THR A 87 -5.86 -3.87 -0.69
CA THR A 87 -5.43 -2.53 -0.24
C THR A 87 -6.32 -2.00 0.87
N TRP A 88 -5.69 -1.37 1.88
CA TRP A 88 -6.36 -0.63 2.94
C TRP A 88 -6.26 0.87 2.67
N GLU A 89 -7.36 1.57 2.92
CA GLU A 89 -7.45 3.02 2.86
C GLU A 89 -7.36 3.57 4.28
N PHE A 90 -6.61 4.65 4.46
CA PHE A 90 -6.60 5.40 5.71
C PHE A 90 -7.01 6.85 5.51
N LYS A 91 -7.70 7.40 6.50
CA LYS A 91 -8.13 8.80 6.52
C LYS A 91 -7.93 9.41 7.91
N PRO A 92 -7.67 10.72 8.01
CA PRO A 92 -7.69 11.40 9.30
C PRO A 92 -9.13 11.43 9.86
N GLU A 93 -9.25 11.27 11.17
CA GLU A 93 -10.55 11.41 11.86
C GLU A 93 -10.75 12.84 12.39
N PRO A 94 -11.99 13.39 12.37
CA PRO A 94 -12.28 14.77 12.79
C PRO A 94 -11.87 15.07 14.24
N GLU A 95 -12.05 14.12 15.15
CA GLU A 95 -11.63 14.18 16.55
C GLU A 95 -10.10 14.07 16.77
N GLY A 96 -9.34 13.95 15.67
CA GLY A 96 -7.92 13.64 15.69
C GLY A 96 -7.66 12.13 15.60
N GLY A 97 -6.51 11.77 15.03
CA GLY A 97 -6.16 10.37 14.78
C GLY A 97 -6.40 9.94 13.33
N SER A 98 -6.47 8.62 13.11
CA SER A 98 -6.76 8.05 11.80
C SER A 98 -7.70 6.85 11.86
N SER A 99 -8.41 6.61 10.78
CA SER A 99 -9.17 5.41 10.53
C SER A 99 -8.63 4.69 9.33
N ASP A 100 -8.33 3.41 9.52
CA ASP A 100 -7.79 2.48 8.57
C ASP A 100 -8.87 1.46 8.24
N SER A 101 -9.14 1.22 6.97
CA SER A 101 -10.19 0.29 6.55
C SER A 101 -9.81 -0.49 5.31
N GLY A 102 -10.19 -1.75 5.26
CA GLY A 102 -9.87 -2.63 4.13
C GLY A 102 -10.62 -3.94 4.18
N TYR A 103 -10.33 -4.80 3.20
CA TYR A 103 -10.88 -6.15 3.15
C TYR A 103 -9.77 -7.18 3.35
N ALA A 104 -10.05 -8.19 4.16
CA ALA A 104 -9.13 -9.30 4.37
C ALA A 104 -9.89 -10.62 4.52
N LEU A 105 -9.25 -11.69 4.06
CA LEU A 105 -9.68 -13.06 4.28
C LEU A 105 -9.18 -13.54 5.64
N TYR A 106 -10.12 -13.86 6.52
CA TYR A 106 -9.87 -14.47 7.81
C TYR A 106 -10.57 -15.84 7.80
N GLY A 107 -9.78 -16.92 7.82
CA GLY A 107 -10.28 -18.28 7.60
C GLY A 107 -10.93 -18.43 6.22
N ASP A 108 -12.22 -18.76 6.20
CA ASP A 108 -13.03 -18.97 5.00
C ASP A 108 -13.92 -17.77 4.66
N THR A 109 -13.74 -16.64 5.34
CA THR A 109 -14.68 -15.52 5.26
C THR A 109 -13.95 -14.22 4.93
N LEU A 110 -14.55 -13.44 4.01
CA LEU A 110 -14.14 -12.07 3.74
C LEU A 110 -14.80 -11.15 4.76
N TYR A 111 -13.98 -10.35 5.45
CA TYR A 111 -14.47 -9.28 6.31
C TYR A 111 -14.01 -7.93 5.79
N SER A 112 -14.88 -6.92 5.91
CA SER A 112 -14.42 -5.54 6.01
C SER A 112 -13.84 -5.36 7.42
N THR A 113 -12.66 -4.76 7.52
CA THR A 113 -12.03 -4.45 8.81
C THR A 113 -11.86 -2.94 8.90
N VAL A 114 -12.10 -2.40 10.09
CA VAL A 114 -11.81 -1.00 10.42
C VAL A 114 -10.98 -0.95 11.70
N ILE A 115 -9.94 -0.13 11.71
CA ILE A 115 -9.13 0.21 12.87
C ILE A 115 -9.15 1.72 13.02
N ASN A 116 -9.60 2.21 14.16
CA ASN A 116 -9.58 3.63 14.49
C ASN A 116 -8.54 3.88 15.55
N ASN A 117 -7.61 4.76 15.26
CA ASN A 117 -6.54 5.22 16.15
C ASN A 117 -6.86 6.63 16.62
N VAL A 118 -7.78 6.75 17.59
CA VAL A 118 -8.29 8.05 18.11
C VAL A 118 -7.74 8.36 19.51
N PRO A 119 -7.80 9.61 20.01
CA PRO A 119 -7.24 10.01 21.31
C PRO A 119 -7.75 9.21 22.51
N GLY A 120 -8.96 8.63 22.44
CA GLY A 120 -9.53 7.77 23.48
C GLY A 120 -8.94 6.36 23.54
N GLY A 121 -7.99 6.04 22.67
CA GLY A 121 -7.41 4.71 22.49
C GLY A 121 -7.91 4.04 21.21
N PRO A 122 -7.13 3.09 20.67
CA PRO A 122 -7.50 2.42 19.43
C PRO A 122 -8.68 1.48 19.67
N TRP A 123 -9.60 1.42 18.71
CA TRP A 123 -10.61 0.38 18.64
C TRP A 123 -10.67 -0.18 17.21
N TRP A 124 -11.15 -1.41 17.07
CA TRP A 124 -11.28 -2.03 15.77
C TRP A 124 -12.53 -2.90 15.72
N GLY A 125 -12.98 -3.22 14.52
CA GLY A 125 -14.11 -4.08 14.27
C GLY A 125 -14.05 -4.74 12.91
N ARG A 126 -14.79 -5.84 12.76
CA ARG A 126 -14.97 -6.55 11.50
C ARG A 126 -16.46 -6.60 11.14
N GLY A 127 -16.77 -6.33 9.87
CA GLY A 127 -18.07 -6.56 9.28
C GLY A 127 -18.02 -7.73 8.30
N LEU A 128 -18.95 -8.66 8.41
CA LEU A 128 -19.05 -9.76 7.44
C LEU A 128 -19.32 -9.20 6.03
N ALA A 129 -18.48 -9.57 5.07
CA ALA A 129 -18.61 -9.11 3.68
C ALA A 129 -19.06 -10.25 2.75
N MET A 130 -18.39 -11.40 2.77
CA MET A 130 -18.75 -12.59 2.00
C MET A 130 -18.30 -13.87 2.74
N THR A 131 -19.08 -14.95 2.64
CA THR A 131 -18.73 -16.29 3.11
C THR A 131 -18.18 -17.15 1.98
N ASP A 132 -17.80 -18.40 2.27
CA ASP A 132 -17.40 -19.41 1.27
C ASP A 132 -16.17 -19.00 0.44
N MET A 133 -15.23 -18.34 1.10
CA MET A 133 -13.99 -17.82 0.52
C MET A 133 -12.79 -18.77 0.72
N ASN A 134 -13.02 -20.02 1.12
CA ASN A 134 -11.96 -21.00 1.40
C ASN A 134 -11.05 -21.28 0.18
N ALA A 135 -11.59 -21.27 -1.04
CA ALA A 135 -10.83 -21.56 -2.26
C ALA A 135 -9.93 -20.40 -2.74
N TYR A 136 -10.05 -19.19 -2.17
CA TYR A 136 -9.30 -18.02 -2.65
C TYR A 136 -7.98 -17.83 -1.91
N THR A 137 -6.92 -17.54 -2.68
CA THR A 137 -5.53 -17.44 -2.21
C THR A 137 -4.98 -16.02 -2.25
N SER A 138 -5.60 -15.13 -3.04
CA SER A 138 -5.22 -13.72 -3.13
C SER A 138 -6.46 -12.89 -3.43
N ILE A 139 -6.50 -11.65 -2.92
CA ILE A 139 -7.59 -10.72 -3.17
C ILE A 139 -7.06 -9.33 -3.51
N ALA A 140 -7.86 -8.54 -4.23
CA ALA A 140 -7.54 -7.16 -4.53
C ALA A 140 -8.81 -6.31 -4.69
N ARG A 141 -8.68 -5.02 -4.37
CA ARG A 141 -9.72 -4.01 -4.58
C ARG A 141 -9.23 -3.00 -5.61
N ALA A 142 -9.97 -2.88 -6.70
CA ALA A 142 -9.77 -1.85 -7.71
C ALA A 142 -10.89 -0.81 -7.61
N ALA A 143 -10.55 0.42 -7.26
CA ALA A 143 -11.53 1.48 -7.03
C ALA A 143 -11.17 2.71 -7.87
N TYR A 144 -11.97 2.99 -8.89
CA TYR A 144 -11.76 4.09 -9.80
C TYR A 144 -12.27 5.41 -9.17
N PRO A 145 -11.37 6.36 -8.85
CA PRO A 145 -11.67 7.52 -8.02
C PRO A 145 -12.60 8.55 -8.70
N LYS A 146 -13.45 9.23 -7.92
CA LYS A 146 -14.16 10.45 -8.31
C LYS A 146 -14.47 11.34 -7.09
N GLY A 147 -13.58 12.28 -6.78
CA GLY A 147 -13.69 13.06 -5.54
C GLY A 147 -13.54 12.13 -4.33
N ASP A 148 -14.42 12.28 -3.33
CA ASP A 148 -14.31 11.56 -2.05
C ASP A 148 -14.83 10.11 -2.10
N ALA A 149 -15.47 9.69 -3.20
CA ALA A 149 -15.99 8.34 -3.38
C ALA A 149 -15.68 7.77 -4.77
N PRO A 150 -15.32 6.49 -4.90
CA PRO A 150 -15.06 5.89 -6.20
C PRO A 150 -16.35 5.65 -7.00
N THR A 151 -16.32 5.97 -8.29
CA THR A 151 -17.43 5.68 -9.22
C THR A 151 -17.59 4.21 -9.57
N ARG A 152 -16.53 3.43 -9.42
CA ARG A 152 -16.51 2.00 -9.72
C ARG A 152 -15.62 1.32 -8.70
N GLN A 153 -16.14 0.27 -8.08
CA GLN A 153 -15.37 -0.58 -7.20
C GLN A 153 -15.54 -2.02 -7.64
N TYR A 154 -14.44 -2.63 -8.05
CA TYR A 154 -14.37 -4.05 -8.30
C TYR A 154 -13.52 -4.73 -7.23
N PHE A 155 -13.95 -5.93 -6.89
CA PHE A 155 -13.23 -6.83 -6.02
C PHE A 155 -12.81 -8.04 -6.84
N TYR A 156 -11.55 -8.42 -6.71
CA TYR A 156 -10.94 -9.53 -7.41
C TYR A 156 -10.47 -10.56 -6.40
N ALA A 157 -10.69 -11.83 -6.70
CA ALA A 157 -10.13 -12.92 -5.89
C ALA A 157 -9.61 -14.03 -6.81
N MET A 158 -8.37 -14.45 -6.57
CA MET A 158 -7.73 -15.57 -7.25
C MET A 158 -8.04 -16.85 -6.48
N ARG A 159 -8.58 -17.86 -7.18
CA ARG A 159 -8.76 -19.21 -6.64
C ARG A 159 -7.47 -20.01 -6.73
N ASP A 160 -7.34 -21.01 -5.86
CA ASP A 160 -6.24 -21.99 -5.89
C ASP A 160 -6.15 -22.79 -7.21
N ASP A 161 -7.28 -23.00 -7.89
CA ASP A 161 -7.40 -23.60 -9.22
C ASP A 161 -6.94 -22.69 -10.39
N GLY A 162 -6.59 -21.44 -10.12
CA GLY A 162 -6.18 -20.47 -11.14
C GLY A 162 -7.32 -19.74 -11.84
N THR A 163 -8.50 -19.72 -11.24
CA THR A 163 -9.63 -18.92 -11.70
C THR A 163 -9.68 -17.59 -10.97
N LEU A 164 -9.61 -16.48 -11.72
CA LEU A 164 -9.81 -15.14 -11.21
C LEU A 164 -11.29 -14.77 -11.28
N VAL A 165 -11.89 -14.45 -10.14
CA VAL A 165 -13.28 -14.02 -10.04
C VAL A 165 -13.33 -12.52 -9.76
N ARG A 166 -14.27 -11.83 -10.39
CA ARG A 166 -14.52 -10.40 -10.22
C ARG A 166 -15.95 -10.15 -9.77
N TRP A 167 -16.10 -9.32 -8.75
CA TRP A 167 -17.38 -8.76 -8.31
C TRP A 167 -17.39 -7.25 -8.48
N LYS A 168 -18.58 -6.70 -8.74
CA LYS A 168 -18.88 -5.30 -8.50
C LYS A 168 -19.25 -5.13 -7.02
N ARG A 169 -18.65 -4.16 -6.34
CA ARG A 169 -19.06 -3.72 -5.01
C ARG A 169 -19.82 -2.41 -5.13
N ASP A 170 -21.01 -2.37 -4.55
CA ASP A 170 -21.79 -1.15 -4.33
C ASP A 170 -22.48 -1.20 -2.95
N ASP A 171 -23.40 -0.26 -2.69
CA ASP A 171 -24.09 -0.15 -1.40
C ASP A 171 -25.01 -1.34 -1.12
N GLN A 172 -25.34 -2.16 -2.12
CA GLN A 172 -26.15 -3.38 -1.96
C GLN A 172 -25.26 -4.62 -1.70
N GLY A 173 -23.93 -4.48 -1.73
CA GLY A 173 -22.98 -5.55 -1.48
C GLY A 173 -22.17 -5.95 -2.72
N PHE A 174 -21.84 -7.25 -2.81
CA PHE A 174 -21.01 -7.83 -3.86
C PHE A 174 -21.85 -8.54 -4.92
N HIS A 175 -21.70 -8.14 -6.17
CA HIS A 175 -22.42 -8.70 -7.32
C HIS A 175 -21.44 -9.37 -8.28
N PRO A 176 -21.58 -10.67 -8.58
CA PRO A 176 -20.70 -11.35 -9.54
C PRO A 176 -20.70 -10.64 -10.90
N LEU A 177 -19.51 -10.44 -11.47
CA LEU A 177 -19.34 -9.71 -12.73
C LEU A 177 -18.51 -10.46 -13.78
N GLY A 178 -17.65 -11.40 -13.37
CA GLY A 178 -16.89 -12.20 -14.31
C GLY A 178 -16.04 -13.26 -13.64
N THR A 179 -15.75 -14.32 -14.40
CA THR A 179 -14.93 -15.45 -13.99
C THR A 179 -13.97 -15.75 -15.13
N PHE A 180 -12.67 -15.82 -14.83
CA PHE A 180 -11.62 -15.92 -15.83
C PHE A 180 -10.66 -17.05 -15.46
N ALA A 181 -10.66 -18.14 -16.23
CA ALA A 181 -9.74 -19.26 -16.02
C ALA A 181 -8.36 -18.99 -16.69
N GLY A 182 -7.38 -19.83 -16.37
CA GLY A 182 -6.06 -19.83 -17.04
C GLY A 182 -4.91 -19.20 -16.24
N PHE A 183 -5.13 -18.89 -14.95
CA PHE A 183 -4.14 -18.24 -14.09
C PHE A 183 -3.52 -19.19 -13.04
N SER A 184 -3.54 -20.51 -13.27
CA SER A 184 -3.03 -21.50 -12.30
C SER A 184 -1.54 -21.38 -11.98
N ALA A 185 -0.79 -20.69 -12.84
CA ALA A 185 0.62 -20.37 -12.64
C ALA A 185 0.84 -19.20 -11.67
N VAL A 186 -0.16 -18.35 -11.40
CA VAL A 186 -0.01 -17.17 -10.54
C VAL A 186 0.33 -17.59 -9.11
N LYS A 187 1.31 -16.91 -8.51
CA LYS A 187 1.76 -17.10 -7.12
C LYS A 187 1.32 -15.93 -6.25
N ALA A 188 1.57 -14.69 -6.69
CA ALA A 188 1.11 -13.47 -6.05
C ALA A 188 0.67 -12.46 -7.11
N MET A 189 -0.25 -11.57 -6.77
CA MET A 189 -0.70 -10.49 -7.65
C MET A 189 -0.93 -9.19 -6.87
N THR A 190 -0.70 -8.05 -7.53
CA THR A 190 -0.98 -6.72 -6.98
C THR A 190 -1.53 -5.80 -8.07
N LEU A 191 -2.41 -4.89 -7.69
CA LEU A 191 -3.03 -3.93 -8.62
C LEU A 191 -2.01 -2.84 -8.97
N ILE A 192 -1.82 -2.58 -10.26
CA ILE A 192 -0.92 -1.54 -10.76
C ILE A 192 -1.61 -0.55 -11.69
N SER A 193 -2.88 -0.70 -12.05
CA SER A 193 -3.60 0.29 -12.84
C SER A 193 -5.10 0.12 -12.65
N THR A 194 -5.83 1.23 -12.62
CA THR A 194 -7.29 1.29 -12.51
C THR A 194 -7.76 2.54 -13.23
N THR A 195 -8.41 2.31 -14.37
CA THR A 195 -8.96 3.35 -15.22
C THR A 195 -10.48 3.21 -15.33
N SER A 196 -11.12 4.07 -16.12
CA SER A 196 -12.54 3.90 -16.45
C SER A 196 -12.78 2.66 -17.33
N THR A 197 -11.78 2.21 -18.10
CA THR A 197 -11.94 1.16 -19.13
C THR A 197 -11.26 -0.16 -18.81
N TYR A 198 -10.34 -0.20 -17.84
CA TYR A 198 -9.66 -1.43 -17.43
C TYR A 198 -9.08 -1.37 -16.01
N ASP A 199 -8.73 -2.55 -15.50
CA ASP A 199 -7.83 -2.74 -14.35
C ASP A 199 -6.63 -3.58 -14.80
N THR A 200 -5.45 -3.29 -14.26
CA THR A 200 -4.24 -4.09 -14.54
C THR A 200 -3.59 -4.56 -13.26
N PHE A 201 -3.26 -5.85 -13.22
CA PHE A 201 -2.45 -6.46 -12.18
C PHE A 201 -1.06 -6.74 -12.68
N LEU A 202 -0.08 -6.65 -11.77
CA LEU A 202 1.20 -7.32 -11.91
C LEU A 202 1.12 -8.65 -11.15
N ALA A 203 1.63 -9.73 -11.73
CA ALA A 203 1.56 -11.06 -11.11
C ALA A 203 2.87 -11.83 -11.28
N THR A 204 3.38 -12.41 -10.17
CA THR A 204 4.45 -13.40 -10.21
C THR A 204 3.89 -14.78 -10.48
N THR A 205 4.67 -15.65 -11.11
CA THR A 205 4.32 -17.06 -11.28
C THR A 205 5.17 -17.99 -10.44
N LYS A 206 4.64 -19.20 -10.22
CA LYS A 206 5.35 -20.31 -9.56
C LYS A 206 6.66 -20.67 -10.28
N ALA A 207 6.74 -20.44 -11.59
CA ALA A 207 7.95 -20.65 -12.41
C ALA A 207 8.90 -19.43 -12.43
N GLY A 208 8.54 -18.32 -11.77
CA GLY A 208 9.40 -17.16 -11.59
C GLY A 208 9.30 -16.08 -12.65
N ALA A 209 8.29 -16.13 -13.52
CA ALA A 209 8.01 -15.04 -14.45
C ALA A 209 7.16 -13.94 -13.78
N LEU A 210 7.16 -12.76 -14.39
CA LEU A 210 6.36 -11.60 -14.03
C LEU A 210 5.49 -11.22 -15.23
N TYR A 211 4.19 -11.07 -15.03
CA TYR A 211 3.23 -10.73 -16.08
C TYR A 211 2.37 -9.53 -15.69
N THR A 212 1.81 -8.85 -16.69
CA THR A 212 0.59 -8.07 -16.49
C THR A 212 -0.65 -8.89 -16.81
N ILE A 213 -1.74 -8.64 -16.09
CA ILE A 213 -3.09 -9.13 -16.37
C ILE A 213 -3.99 -7.91 -16.52
N HIS A 214 -4.31 -7.55 -17.75
CA HIS A 214 -5.15 -6.43 -18.12
C HIS A 214 -6.60 -6.90 -18.29
N ILE A 215 -7.55 -6.31 -17.58
CA ILE A 215 -8.95 -6.75 -17.55
C ILE A 215 -9.86 -5.57 -17.91
N PRO A 216 -10.53 -5.60 -19.07
CA PRO A 216 -11.50 -4.58 -19.46
C PRO A 216 -12.65 -4.45 -18.46
N THR A 217 -13.19 -3.24 -18.30
CA THR A 217 -14.39 -2.98 -17.46
C THR A 217 -15.69 -3.29 -18.20
N SER A 218 -15.67 -3.27 -19.54
CA SER A 218 -16.82 -3.53 -20.41
C SER A 218 -16.57 -4.67 -21.40
N SER A 219 -17.64 -5.27 -21.91
CA SER A 219 -17.55 -6.37 -22.88
C SER A 219 -16.74 -5.99 -24.13
N PRO A 220 -15.85 -6.87 -24.63
CA PRO A 220 -15.54 -8.20 -24.12
C PRO A 220 -14.70 -8.14 -22.82
N LEU A 221 -15.09 -8.90 -21.81
CA LEU A 221 -14.43 -8.93 -20.49
C LEU A 221 -13.17 -9.81 -20.45
N THR A 222 -12.63 -10.18 -21.61
CA THR A 222 -11.52 -11.12 -21.72
C THR A 222 -10.22 -10.50 -21.22
N PRO A 223 -9.55 -11.09 -20.22
CA PRO A 223 -8.24 -10.61 -19.79
C PRO A 223 -7.18 -10.77 -20.88
N VAL A 224 -6.26 -9.81 -20.96
CA VAL A 224 -5.06 -9.86 -21.80
C VAL A 224 -3.84 -9.97 -20.91
N VAL A 225 -2.99 -10.97 -21.17
CA VAL A 225 -1.79 -11.24 -20.38
C VAL A 225 -0.55 -10.93 -21.20
N LYS A 226 0.41 -10.20 -20.63
CA LYS A 226 1.71 -9.93 -21.28
C LYS A 226 2.85 -10.31 -20.35
N VAL A 227 3.88 -10.98 -20.89
CA VAL A 227 5.13 -11.25 -20.15
C VAL A 227 5.85 -9.92 -19.94
N VAL A 228 6.21 -9.61 -18.71
CA VAL A 228 7.06 -8.47 -18.33
C VAL A 228 8.51 -8.92 -18.13
N ARG A 229 8.71 -10.03 -17.41
CA ARG A 229 9.98 -10.74 -17.27
C ARG A 229 9.71 -12.23 -17.29
N SER A 230 10.58 -13.00 -17.95
CA SER A 230 10.40 -14.44 -18.10
C SER A 230 10.93 -15.27 -16.92
N SER A 231 11.74 -14.67 -16.04
CA SER A 231 12.35 -15.36 -14.90
C SER A 231 12.80 -14.37 -13.81
N THR A 232 13.35 -14.90 -12.72
CA THR A 232 13.94 -14.21 -11.54
C THR A 232 12.98 -13.67 -10.49
N TRP A 233 11.68 -13.98 -10.59
CA TRP A 233 10.66 -13.55 -9.63
C TRP A 233 10.12 -14.69 -8.76
N GLN A 234 10.68 -15.89 -8.83
CA GLN A 234 10.16 -17.09 -8.14
C GLN A 234 10.24 -16.99 -6.62
N GLY A 235 11.22 -16.26 -6.07
CA GLY A 235 11.45 -16.14 -4.63
C GLY A 235 10.55 -15.13 -3.93
N PHE A 236 9.62 -14.47 -4.63
CA PHE A 236 8.72 -13.50 -4.02
C PHE A 236 7.33 -14.09 -3.81
N GLU A 237 6.92 -14.20 -2.55
CA GLU A 237 5.60 -14.66 -2.12
C GLU A 237 4.59 -13.52 -1.99
N ALA A 238 5.05 -12.27 -1.88
CA ALA A 238 4.18 -11.11 -1.89
C ALA A 238 4.79 -9.98 -2.74
N ILE A 239 3.90 -9.23 -3.40
CA ILE A 239 4.23 -8.01 -4.12
C ILE A 239 3.23 -6.92 -3.74
N VAL A 240 3.71 -5.71 -3.47
CA VAL A 240 2.89 -4.55 -3.12
C VAL A 240 3.33 -3.37 -3.98
N ALA A 241 2.37 -2.70 -4.60
CA ALA A 241 2.64 -1.61 -5.54
C ALA A 241 2.00 -0.31 -5.05
N GLU A 242 2.70 0.81 -5.25
CA GLU A 242 2.20 2.17 -5.07
C GLU A 242 2.64 3.01 -6.28
N LYS A 243 1.84 4.02 -6.62
CA LYS A 243 2.15 4.94 -7.71
C LYS A 243 3.41 5.73 -7.38
N CYS A 244 4.34 5.77 -8.31
CA CYS A 244 5.56 6.54 -8.22
C CYS A 244 5.75 7.36 -9.50
N GLY A 245 5.48 8.66 -9.42
CA GLY A 245 5.50 9.56 -10.57
C GLY A 245 4.28 9.39 -11.50
N THR A 246 4.40 9.88 -12.74
CA THR A 246 3.25 9.99 -13.66
C THR A 246 2.75 8.64 -14.16
N GLN A 247 3.66 7.72 -14.52
CA GLN A 247 3.34 6.39 -15.07
C GLN A 247 4.21 5.27 -14.47
N GLY A 248 4.89 5.56 -13.35
CA GLY A 248 5.74 4.59 -12.68
C GLY A 248 5.07 3.97 -11.46
N THR A 249 5.60 2.81 -11.07
CA THR A 249 5.19 2.04 -9.91
C THR A 249 6.41 1.79 -9.04
N LEU A 250 6.31 2.12 -7.76
CA LEU A 250 7.22 1.59 -6.75
C LEU A 250 6.69 0.23 -6.32
N LEU A 251 7.47 -0.81 -6.54
CA LEU A 251 7.10 -2.19 -6.23
C LEU A 251 7.99 -2.71 -5.09
N ALA A 252 7.37 -3.13 -4.00
CA ALA A 252 8.00 -3.97 -2.99
C ALA A 252 7.78 -5.44 -3.37
N ALA A 253 8.86 -6.21 -3.49
CA ALA A 253 8.82 -7.65 -3.68
C ALA A 253 9.41 -8.34 -2.44
N ILE A 254 8.65 -9.25 -1.85
CA ILE A 254 8.91 -9.80 -0.53
C ILE A 254 9.10 -11.31 -0.64
N ASP A 255 10.29 -11.75 -0.23
CA ASP A 255 10.67 -13.13 -0.01
C ASP A 255 10.44 -13.43 1.48
N ARG A 256 9.30 -14.07 1.77
CA ARG A 256 8.86 -14.38 3.14
C ARG A 256 9.68 -15.52 3.75
N ASP A 257 10.27 -16.38 2.92
CA ASP A 257 11.04 -17.54 3.39
C ASP A 257 12.38 -17.09 3.98
N SER A 258 13.02 -16.08 3.37
CA SER A 258 14.27 -15.46 3.87
C SER A 258 14.05 -14.20 4.71
N GLY A 259 12.84 -13.66 4.73
CA GLY A 259 12.49 -12.41 5.39
C GLY A 259 13.08 -11.17 4.75
N SER A 260 13.37 -11.23 3.45
CA SER A 260 13.94 -10.11 2.71
C SER A 260 12.87 -9.41 1.87
N ALA A 261 12.91 -8.08 1.83
CA ALA A 261 12.15 -7.30 0.86
C ALA A 261 13.10 -6.48 -0.02
N TYR A 262 12.69 -6.24 -1.26
CA TYR A 262 13.44 -5.47 -2.25
C TYR A 262 12.52 -4.46 -2.91
N LEU A 263 13.03 -3.26 -3.18
CA LEU A 263 12.31 -2.24 -3.95
C LEU A 263 12.74 -2.25 -5.40
N TYR A 264 11.76 -2.03 -6.27
CA TYR A 264 11.95 -1.86 -7.71
C TYR A 264 11.18 -0.63 -8.19
N ALA A 265 11.83 0.17 -9.03
CA ALA A 265 11.13 1.14 -9.86
C ALA A 265 10.70 0.45 -11.16
N VAL A 266 9.39 0.33 -11.35
CA VAL A 266 8.77 -0.26 -12.54
C VAL A 266 8.19 0.88 -13.38
N GLY A 267 8.62 0.99 -14.63
CA GLY A 267 8.05 1.94 -15.57
C GLY A 267 6.66 1.53 -16.04
N HIS A 268 6.11 2.27 -17.00
CA HIS A 268 4.86 1.90 -17.66
C HIS A 268 4.96 0.48 -18.25
N ALA A 269 4.04 -0.40 -17.85
CA ALA A 269 4.08 -1.79 -18.26
C ALA A 269 3.74 -1.93 -19.75
N ASN A 270 4.67 -2.45 -20.54
CA ASN A 270 4.50 -2.70 -21.97
C ASN A 270 5.15 -4.02 -22.37
N GLY A 271 4.74 -5.10 -21.69
CA GLY A 271 5.33 -6.42 -21.88
C GLY A 271 6.82 -6.43 -21.57
N THR A 272 7.62 -7.08 -22.41
CA THR A 272 9.06 -7.22 -22.19
C THR A 272 9.84 -5.91 -22.29
N ALA A 273 9.25 -4.86 -22.89
CA ALA A 273 9.83 -3.52 -22.97
C ALA A 273 9.69 -2.72 -21.65
N THR A 274 8.96 -3.24 -20.66
CA THR A 274 8.82 -2.59 -19.35
C THR A 274 10.19 -2.43 -18.70
N VAL A 275 10.55 -1.20 -18.33
CA VAL A 275 11.76 -0.92 -17.55
C VAL A 275 11.52 -1.35 -16.11
N ILE A 276 12.45 -2.13 -15.56
CA ILE A 276 12.46 -2.51 -14.14
C ILE A 276 13.86 -2.25 -13.62
N GLN A 277 13.97 -1.33 -12.67
CA GLN A 277 15.23 -1.01 -12.00
C GLN A 277 15.16 -1.50 -10.56
N SER A 278 16.10 -2.36 -10.17
CA SER A 278 16.27 -2.71 -8.76
C SER A 278 16.83 -1.51 -8.00
N LEU A 279 16.20 -1.17 -6.89
CA LEU A 279 16.62 -0.09 -5.98
C LEU A 279 17.41 -0.64 -4.79
N GLY A 280 17.29 -1.94 -4.52
CA GLY A 280 18.05 -2.65 -3.48
C GLY A 280 17.17 -3.28 -2.41
N LYS A 281 17.84 -3.90 -1.43
CA LYS A 281 17.20 -4.54 -0.28
C LYS A 281 16.69 -3.49 0.71
N VAL A 282 15.49 -3.70 1.24
CA VAL A 282 14.92 -2.88 2.31
C VAL A 282 15.45 -3.36 3.66
N PRO A 283 15.90 -2.46 4.56
CA PRO A 283 16.32 -2.86 5.90
C PRO A 283 15.12 -3.36 6.71
N GLY A 284 15.27 -4.53 7.34
CA GLY A 284 14.25 -5.14 8.19
C GLY A 284 14.09 -6.64 7.96
N THR A 285 13.07 -7.21 8.59
CA THR A 285 12.66 -8.60 8.43
C THR A 285 11.20 -8.65 8.01
N TYR A 286 10.93 -9.36 6.92
CA TYR A 286 9.65 -9.35 6.22
C TYR A 286 9.01 -10.75 6.14
N ASN A 287 8.76 -11.37 7.30
CA ASN A 287 8.19 -12.72 7.41
C ASN A 287 6.67 -12.78 7.65
N ASP A 288 5.97 -11.64 7.70
CA ASP A 288 4.52 -11.67 7.94
C ASP A 288 3.78 -12.45 6.84
N PRO A 289 2.72 -13.19 7.17
CA PRO A 289 1.98 -13.99 6.21
C PRO A 289 1.25 -13.15 5.16
N VAL A 290 0.86 -11.91 5.47
CA VAL A 290 0.08 -11.07 4.56
C VAL A 290 0.66 -9.67 4.53
N TYR A 291 0.87 -9.16 3.30
CA TYR A 291 1.24 -7.78 3.03
C TYR A 291 0.24 -7.15 2.08
N PHE A 292 0.00 -5.85 2.24
CA PHE A 292 -0.92 -5.08 1.42
C PHE A 292 -0.47 -3.62 1.35
N LEU A 293 -1.03 -2.89 0.38
CA LEU A 293 -0.84 -1.45 0.30
C LEU A 293 -1.74 -0.78 1.34
N ARG A 294 -1.19 0.16 2.11
CA ARG A 294 -1.93 1.15 2.87
C ARG A 294 -1.87 2.48 2.10
N THR A 295 -2.99 3.17 1.91
CA THR A 295 -2.98 4.41 1.11
C THR A 295 -3.99 5.44 1.62
N SER A 296 -3.67 6.73 1.50
CA SER A 296 -4.57 7.82 1.86
C SER A 296 -5.52 8.22 0.73
N GLN A 297 -5.35 7.63 -0.45
CA GLN A 297 -6.17 7.96 -1.61
C GLN A 297 -7.49 7.21 -1.53
N ALA A 298 -8.61 7.94 -1.65
CA ALA A 298 -9.90 7.32 -1.89
C ALA A 298 -9.87 6.71 -3.29
N GLY A 299 -9.81 5.38 -3.37
CA GLY A 299 -9.55 4.65 -4.61
C GLY A 299 -8.07 4.31 -4.84
N THR A 300 -7.79 3.58 -5.93
CA THR A 300 -6.44 3.09 -6.26
C THR A 300 -6.19 3.22 -7.75
N PRO A 301 -6.11 4.45 -8.31
CA PRO A 301 -5.90 4.62 -9.75
C PRO A 301 -4.61 3.93 -10.23
N LEU A 302 -3.54 4.02 -9.45
CA LEU A 302 -2.19 3.42 -9.59
C LEU A 302 -1.54 3.27 -10.99
N ASN A 303 -2.07 3.85 -12.08
CA ASN A 303 -1.78 3.66 -13.51
C ASN A 303 -0.32 3.46 -14.00
N GLY A 304 0.28 2.32 -13.63
CA GLY A 304 1.53 1.72 -14.12
C GLY A 304 1.36 0.76 -15.30
N GLU A 305 0.22 0.84 -16.00
CA GLU A 305 -0.02 0.47 -17.40
C GLU A 305 -0.98 1.52 -17.97
#